data_AF-A0A5J4XE78-F1
#
_entry.id   AF-A0A5J4XE78-F1
#
_cell.length_a   1.000
_cell.length_b   1.000
_cell.length_c   1.000
_cell.angle_alpha   90.00
_cell.angle_beta   90.00
_cell.angle_gamma   90.00
#
_symmetry.space_group_name_H-M   'P 1'
#
loop_
_entity.id
_entity.type
_entity.pdbx_description
1 polymer ?
#
loop_
_entity_poly.entity_id
_entity_poly.type
_entity_poly.pdbx_seq_one_letter_code
_entity_poly.pdbx_strand_id
1 'polypeptide(L)'
;MTGLYGSSFVYANPQQRFLSDTATLNVALQELSKVLHFSDRVVCNLSSSGLTLERARELPQRLKQLNKLYALDLSSNYIRVADWQDAYDLAADFLVNDTVEYLDLGLNYLPPLQSLTDNAGLYKKLRSFGHRIALGLYGCPLTGMENVDHWIQNAGRFRQEAYGHDYAQKFKIKALDKA
;
A
#
# COMPACT_ATOMS: atom_id res chain seq x y z
N MET A 1 -23.54 5.27 -15.19
CA MET A 1 -22.55 4.94 -16.25
C MET A 1 -21.28 4.47 -15.55
N THR A 2 -21.13 3.17 -15.34
CA THR A 2 -19.90 2.58 -14.81
C THR A 2 -18.93 2.44 -15.97
N GLY A 3 -18.03 3.41 -16.12
CA GLY A 3 -16.91 3.28 -17.05
C GLY A 3 -16.14 2.01 -16.72
N LEU A 4 -15.89 1.20 -17.74
CA LEU A 4 -14.94 0.09 -17.69
C LEU A 4 -13.57 0.70 -17.39
N TYR A 5 -13.22 0.85 -16.11
CA TYR A 5 -11.85 1.12 -15.71
C TYR A 5 -10.99 -0.01 -16.29
N GLY A 6 -10.00 0.33 -17.12
CA GLY A 6 -9.10 -0.64 -17.72
C GLY A 6 -8.54 -1.57 -16.64
N SER A 7 -8.58 -2.89 -16.90
CA SER A 7 -8.07 -3.88 -15.98
C SER A 7 -6.59 -3.62 -15.70
N SER A 8 -6.23 -3.46 -14.42
CA SER A 8 -4.83 -3.30 -14.01
C SER A 8 -4.00 -4.51 -14.43
N PHE A 9 -2.78 -4.29 -14.93
CA PHE A 9 -1.82 -5.37 -15.11
C PHE A 9 -1.12 -5.64 -13.79
N VAL A 10 -1.18 -6.87 -13.29
CA VAL A 10 -0.57 -7.22 -12.01
C VAL A 10 0.76 -7.94 -12.25
N TYR A 11 1.86 -7.29 -11.86
CA TYR A 11 3.12 -7.98 -11.63
C TYR A 11 3.11 -8.54 -10.21
N ALA A 12 3.14 -9.85 -10.06
CA ALA A 12 3.32 -10.49 -8.76
C ALA A 12 4.63 -11.26 -8.80
N ASN A 13 5.51 -11.04 -7.82
CA ASN A 13 6.81 -11.72 -7.65
C ASN A 13 6.69 -13.23 -7.96
N PRO A 14 6.97 -13.66 -9.20
CA PRO A 14 6.33 -14.85 -9.77
C PRO A 14 6.91 -16.15 -9.20
N GLN A 15 8.09 -16.06 -8.57
CA GLN A 15 8.77 -17.18 -7.93
C GLN A 15 8.65 -17.15 -6.40
N GLN A 16 7.77 -16.31 -5.83
CA GLN A 16 7.61 -16.14 -4.38
C GLN A 16 8.95 -15.91 -3.67
N ARG A 17 9.85 -15.17 -4.33
CA ARG A 17 11.21 -15.01 -3.85
C ARG A 17 11.24 -14.21 -2.56
N PHE A 18 12.15 -14.59 -1.69
CA PHE A 18 12.46 -13.82 -0.50
C PHE A 18 13.36 -12.63 -0.87
N LEU A 19 12.80 -11.43 -0.91
CA LEU A 19 13.46 -10.21 -1.39
C LEU A 19 14.31 -9.51 -0.30
N SER A 20 14.89 -10.29 0.62
CA SER A 20 15.71 -9.72 1.71
C SER A 20 17.10 -9.29 1.26
N ASP A 21 17.61 -9.87 0.17
CA ASP A 21 18.91 -9.53 -0.40
C ASP A 21 18.78 -8.74 -1.71
N THR A 22 19.83 -7.97 -2.00
CA THR A 22 19.87 -7.08 -3.17
C THR A 22 19.84 -7.83 -4.50
N ALA A 23 20.44 -9.03 -4.60
CA ALA A 23 20.51 -9.78 -5.85
C ALA A 23 19.12 -10.27 -6.25
N THR A 24 18.38 -10.84 -5.29
CA THR A 24 17.02 -11.31 -5.51
C THR A 24 16.06 -10.16 -5.80
N LEU A 25 16.19 -9.04 -5.09
CA LEU A 25 15.43 -7.82 -5.38
C LEU A 25 15.71 -7.30 -6.80
N ASN A 26 16.97 -7.28 -7.23
CA ASN A 26 17.35 -6.83 -8.58
C ASN A 26 16.68 -7.66 -9.66
N VAL A 27 16.61 -8.99 -9.49
CA VAL A 27 15.92 -9.87 -10.44
C VAL A 27 14.44 -9.49 -10.54
N ALA A 28 13.76 -9.32 -9.41
CA ALA A 28 12.36 -8.93 -9.40
C ALA A 28 12.12 -7.57 -10.07
N LEU A 29 13.02 -6.59 -9.87
CA LEU A 29 12.90 -5.28 -10.51
C LEU A 29 13.20 -5.32 -12.02
N GLN A 30 14.11 -6.18 -12.46
CA GLN A 30 14.35 -6.43 -13.89
C GLN A 30 13.18 -7.14 -14.57
N GLU A 31 12.45 -8.00 -13.85
CA GLU A 31 11.22 -8.61 -14.35
C GLU A 31 10.09 -7.58 -14.41
N LEU A 32 9.94 -6.75 -13.37
CA LEU A 32 8.99 -5.64 -13.35
C LEU A 32 9.22 -4.67 -14.53
N SER A 33 10.47 -4.29 -14.82
CA SER A 33 10.77 -3.37 -15.93
C SER A 33 10.31 -3.88 -17.30
N LYS A 34 10.31 -5.21 -17.49
CA LYS A 34 9.82 -5.86 -18.71
C LYS A 34 8.31 -5.83 -18.85
N VAL A 35 7.55 -5.46 -17.82
CA VAL A 35 6.08 -5.41 -17.91
C VAL A 35 5.50 -3.99 -17.88
N LEU A 36 6.33 -2.99 -17.56
CA LEU A 36 5.89 -1.60 -17.41
C LEU A 36 5.42 -0.92 -18.70
N HIS A 37 5.72 -1.51 -19.86
CA HIS A 37 5.26 -1.00 -21.14
C HIS A 37 3.89 -1.57 -21.58
N PHE A 38 3.33 -2.55 -20.86
CA PHE A 38 2.05 -3.16 -21.24
C PHE A 38 0.83 -2.34 -20.79
N SER A 39 0.97 -1.49 -19.78
CA SER A 39 -0.14 -0.71 -19.23
C SER A 39 0.38 0.50 -18.44
N ASP A 40 -0.43 1.55 -18.41
CA ASP A 40 -0.31 2.68 -17.48
C ASP A 40 -0.82 2.35 -16.07
N ARG A 41 -1.53 1.22 -15.91
CA ARG A 41 -2.10 0.72 -14.65
C ARG A 41 -1.39 -0.54 -14.16
N VAL A 42 -0.06 -0.49 -14.04
CA VAL A 42 0.72 -1.59 -13.49
C VAL A 42 0.67 -1.58 -11.96
N VAL A 43 0.19 -2.68 -11.39
CA VAL A 43 0.21 -2.97 -9.95
C VAL A 43 1.40 -3.88 -9.69
N CYS A 44 2.35 -3.41 -8.88
CA CYS A 44 3.46 -4.21 -8.40
C CYS A 44 3.07 -4.84 -7.05
N ASN A 45 2.84 -6.14 -7.05
CA ASN A 45 2.56 -6.91 -5.85
C ASN A 45 3.85 -7.57 -5.33
N LEU A 46 4.42 -6.98 -4.28
CA LEU A 46 5.53 -7.52 -3.49
C LEU A 46 5.07 -7.89 -2.08
N SER A 47 3.77 -8.15 -1.89
CA SER A 47 3.27 -8.63 -0.61
C SER A 47 3.87 -10.00 -0.28
N SER A 48 4.01 -10.29 1.02
CA SER A 48 4.51 -11.58 1.52
C SER A 48 5.85 -12.02 0.89
N SER A 49 6.69 -11.06 0.51
CA SER A 49 7.95 -11.31 -0.21
C SER A 49 9.18 -11.17 0.69
N GLY A 50 9.00 -11.00 2.00
CA GLY A 50 10.12 -10.95 2.95
C GLY A 50 10.92 -9.65 2.97
N LEU A 51 10.39 -8.56 2.42
CA LEU A 51 11.08 -7.27 2.39
C LEU A 51 11.34 -6.76 3.81
N THR A 52 12.59 -6.34 4.06
CA THR A 52 12.97 -5.62 5.28
C THR A 52 12.79 -4.11 5.05
N LEU A 53 12.88 -3.31 6.13
CA LEU A 53 12.85 -1.85 6.01
C LEU A 53 13.99 -1.31 5.12
N GLU A 54 15.19 -1.87 5.25
CA GLU A 54 16.35 -1.49 4.41
C GLU A 54 16.06 -1.68 2.93
N ARG A 55 15.52 -2.85 2.55
CA ARG A 55 15.17 -3.15 1.16
C ARG A 55 14.01 -2.31 0.67
N ALA A 56 13.01 -2.07 1.51
CA ALA A 56 11.89 -1.20 1.17
C ALA A 56 12.36 0.25 0.89
N ARG A 57 13.34 0.77 1.64
CA ARG A 57 13.92 2.11 1.45
C ARG A 57 14.70 2.27 0.14
N GLU A 58 15.17 1.18 -0.46
CA GLU A 58 15.83 1.24 -1.78
C GLU A 58 14.85 1.31 -2.95
N LEU A 59 13.62 0.82 -2.75
CA LEU A 59 12.63 0.72 -3.82
C LEU A 59 12.30 2.08 -4.46
N PRO A 60 12.09 3.19 -3.74
CA PRO A 60 11.73 4.46 -4.36
C PRO A 60 12.72 4.91 -5.44
N GLN A 61 14.02 4.89 -5.14
CA GLN A 61 15.06 5.29 -6.09
C GLN A 61 15.13 4.35 -7.29
N ARG A 62 15.00 3.04 -7.06
CA ARG A 62 15.06 2.02 -8.11
C ARG A 62 13.82 2.05 -9.00
N LEU A 63 12.64 2.25 -8.42
CA LEU A 63 11.36 2.32 -9.14
C LEU A 63 11.19 3.64 -9.89
N LYS A 64 11.77 4.74 -9.40
CA LYS A 64 11.76 6.03 -10.12
C LYS A 64 12.40 5.93 -11.51
N GLN A 65 13.32 4.98 -11.71
CA GLN A 65 13.94 4.72 -13.01
C GLN A 65 13.02 3.94 -13.97
N LEU A 66 11.93 3.37 -13.47
CA LEU A 66 11.12 2.36 -14.15
C LEU A 66 9.75 2.86 -14.63
N ASN A 67 9.57 4.17 -14.85
CA ASN A 67 8.27 4.84 -15.03
C ASN A 67 7.36 4.73 -13.79
N LYS A 68 6.31 5.57 -13.73
CA LYS A 68 5.37 5.61 -12.61
C LYS A 68 4.59 4.31 -12.52
N LEU A 69 4.60 3.67 -11.35
CA LEU A 69 3.69 2.57 -11.02
C LEU A 69 2.32 3.12 -10.62
N TYR A 70 1.27 2.38 -10.94
CA TYR A 70 -0.06 2.75 -10.47
C TYR A 70 -0.22 2.40 -8.98
N ALA A 71 0.07 1.16 -8.59
CA ALA A 71 0.00 0.75 -7.19
C ALA A 71 1.18 -0.15 -6.80
N LEU A 72 1.59 -0.06 -5.54
CA LEU A 72 2.59 -0.93 -4.92
C LEU A 72 2.03 -1.55 -3.65
N ASP A 73 1.93 -2.88 -3.64
CA ASP A 73 1.55 -3.65 -2.46
C ASP A 73 2.81 -4.17 -1.76
N LEU A 74 3.13 -3.60 -0.60
CA LEU A 74 4.20 -4.06 0.29
C LEU A 74 3.64 -4.73 1.55
N SER A 75 2.38 -5.14 1.54
CA SER A 75 1.75 -5.72 2.72
C SER A 75 2.37 -7.06 3.13
N SER A 76 2.23 -7.42 4.40
CA SER A 76 2.68 -8.73 4.91
C SER A 76 4.18 -9.00 4.73
N ASN A 77 5.03 -7.98 4.89
CA ASN A 77 6.48 -8.11 4.83
C ASN A 77 7.12 -7.99 6.23
N TYR A 78 8.46 -7.96 6.29
CA TYR A 78 9.24 -7.76 7.51
C TYR A 78 9.70 -6.31 7.68
N ILE A 79 8.92 -5.34 7.18
CA ILE A 79 9.22 -3.93 7.31
C ILE A 79 8.96 -3.53 8.77
N ARG A 80 10.04 -3.39 9.53
CA ARG A 80 10.02 -2.96 10.94
C ARG A 80 10.54 -1.54 11.04
N VAL A 81 9.64 -0.62 11.38
CA VAL A 81 9.97 0.77 11.66
C VAL A 81 10.15 0.97 13.16
N ALA A 82 10.96 1.94 13.58
CA ALA A 82 11.12 2.25 14.99
C ALA A 82 9.90 3.00 15.55
N ASP A 83 9.32 3.88 14.74
CA ASP A 83 8.18 4.72 15.09
C ASP A 83 7.36 5.13 13.85
N TRP A 84 6.37 6.01 14.06
CA TRP A 84 5.53 6.54 12.97
C TRP A 84 6.25 7.54 12.07
N GLN A 85 7.36 8.14 12.50
CA GLN A 85 8.16 9.03 11.66
C GLN A 85 8.87 8.21 10.58
N ASP A 86 9.48 7.08 10.96
CA ASP A 86 10.07 6.13 10.01
C ASP A 86 9.05 5.62 8.97
N ALA A 87 7.81 5.32 9.41
CA ALA A 87 6.73 4.89 8.51
C ALA A 87 6.29 6.01 7.55
N TYR A 88 6.19 7.24 8.06
CA TYR A 88 5.88 8.41 7.23
C TYR A 88 6.98 8.66 6.20
N ASP A 89 8.25 8.63 6.59
CA ASP A 89 9.36 8.91 5.67
C ASP A 89 9.40 7.87 4.55
N LEU A 90 9.23 6.58 4.89
CA LEU A 90 9.11 5.52 3.89
C LEU A 90 7.94 5.77 2.93
N ALA A 91 6.75 6.10 3.45
CA ALA A 91 5.58 6.36 2.61
C ALA A 91 5.75 7.62 1.74
N ALA A 92 6.36 8.66 2.29
CA ALA A 92 6.62 9.92 1.60
C ALA A 92 7.56 9.70 0.40
N ASP A 93 8.59 8.86 0.56
CA ASP A 93 9.51 8.54 -0.54
C ASP A 93 8.79 7.96 -1.76
N PHE A 94 7.70 7.22 -1.55
CA PHE A 94 6.87 6.69 -2.64
C PHE A 94 5.83 7.68 -3.16
N LEU A 95 5.10 8.34 -2.24
CA LEU A 95 3.87 9.09 -2.57
C LEU A 95 4.11 10.56 -2.87
N VAL A 96 5.08 11.21 -2.23
CA VAL A 96 5.43 12.62 -2.50
C VAL A 96 6.24 12.72 -3.79
N ASN A 97 7.09 11.73 -4.06
CA ASN A 97 7.88 11.67 -5.29
C ASN A 97 7.11 11.07 -6.47
N ASP A 98 5.80 10.79 -6.31
CA ASP A 98 4.94 10.17 -7.31
C ASP A 98 5.52 8.91 -7.97
N THR A 99 6.27 8.13 -7.20
CA THR A 99 6.78 6.82 -7.64
C THR A 99 5.63 5.84 -7.82
N VAL A 100 4.60 5.96 -6.95
CA VAL A 100 3.36 5.19 -7.00
C VAL A 100 2.16 6.12 -6.78
N GLU A 101 0.99 5.76 -7.33
CA GLU A 101 -0.27 6.45 -6.97
C GLU A 101 -0.83 5.93 -5.63
N TYR A 102 -0.78 4.60 -5.45
CA TYR A 102 -1.27 3.90 -4.25
C TYR A 102 -0.17 3.04 -3.60
N LEU A 103 -0.15 3.01 -2.27
CA LEU A 103 0.79 2.24 -1.46
C LEU A 103 0.06 1.47 -0.34
N ASP A 104 0.33 0.17 -0.22
CA ASP A 104 -0.11 -0.65 0.92
C ASP A 104 1.08 -1.07 1.79
N LEU A 105 1.06 -0.66 3.06
CA LEU A 105 2.03 -1.02 4.10
C LEU A 105 1.40 -1.89 5.19
N GLY A 106 0.15 -2.33 5.04
CA GLY A 106 -0.55 -3.16 6.03
C GLY A 106 0.18 -4.47 6.34
N LEU A 107 -0.11 -5.10 7.48
CA LEU A 107 0.52 -6.36 7.90
C LEU A 107 2.06 -6.33 8.00
N ASN A 108 2.67 -5.15 8.17
CA ASN A 108 4.09 -5.02 8.52
C ASN A 108 4.26 -4.84 10.04
N TYR A 109 5.52 -4.69 10.49
CA TYR A 109 5.85 -4.45 11.90
C TYR A 109 5.83 -2.94 12.19
N LEU A 110 4.66 -2.33 11.96
CA LEU A 110 4.38 -0.94 12.29
C LEU A 110 3.97 -0.80 13.76
N PRO A 111 4.13 0.38 14.40
CA PRO A 111 3.54 0.63 15.70
C PRO A 111 2.02 0.43 15.66
N PRO A 112 1.36 0.19 16.81
CA PRO A 112 -0.10 0.07 16.85
C PRO A 112 -0.78 1.31 16.25
N LEU A 113 -1.80 1.13 15.40
CA LEU A 113 -2.51 2.26 14.77
C LEU A 113 -3.07 3.26 15.79
N GLN A 114 -3.45 2.77 16.97
CA GLN A 114 -3.93 3.59 18.09
C GLN A 114 -2.88 4.57 18.60
N SER A 115 -1.58 4.24 18.55
CA SER A 115 -0.52 5.16 19.02
C SER A 115 -0.23 6.29 18.05
N LEU A 116 -0.76 6.24 16.82
CA LEU A 116 -0.54 7.31 15.85
C LEU A 116 -1.19 8.63 16.31
N THR A 117 -2.28 8.57 17.08
CA THR A 117 -2.93 9.77 17.62
C THR A 117 -2.13 10.47 18.70
N ASP A 118 -1.13 9.81 19.29
CA ASP A 118 -0.23 10.41 20.27
C ASP A 118 0.69 11.47 19.64
N ASN A 119 0.83 11.45 18.31
CA ASN A 119 1.55 12.46 17.54
C ASN A 119 0.63 13.09 16.49
N ALA A 120 -0.14 14.10 16.90
CA ALA A 120 -1.10 14.81 16.04
C ALA A 120 -0.49 15.36 14.73
N GLY A 121 0.78 15.76 14.77
CA GLY A 121 1.50 16.24 13.59
C GLY A 121 1.72 15.14 12.55
N LEU A 122 2.23 13.99 12.97
CA LEU A 122 2.40 12.81 12.11
C LEU A 122 1.07 12.25 11.64
N TYR A 123 0.08 12.17 12.51
CA TYR A 123 -1.27 11.75 12.14
C TYR A 123 -1.83 12.60 11.00
N LYS A 124 -1.71 13.94 11.09
CA LYS A 124 -2.13 14.87 10.05
C LYS A 124 -1.35 14.67 8.74
N LYS A 125 -0.03 14.48 8.83
CA LYS A 125 0.84 14.22 7.65
C LYS A 125 0.46 12.92 6.94
N LEU A 126 0.25 11.82 7.66
CA LEU A 126 -0.19 10.56 7.05
C LEU A 126 -1.60 10.68 6.47
N ARG A 127 -2.53 11.34 7.17
CA ARG A 127 -3.89 11.62 6.67
C ARG A 127 -3.89 12.49 5.41
N SER A 128 -2.88 13.33 5.19
CA SER A 128 -2.83 14.17 3.97
C SER A 128 -2.53 13.37 2.70
N PHE A 129 -2.08 12.11 2.80
CA PHE A 129 -2.05 11.20 1.66
C PHE A 129 -3.46 10.70 1.27
N GLY A 130 -4.48 10.94 2.09
CA GLY A 130 -5.86 10.55 1.82
C GLY A 130 -6.00 9.03 1.67
N HIS A 131 -6.67 8.59 0.60
CA HIS A 131 -6.88 7.17 0.30
C HIS A 131 -5.69 6.52 -0.44
N ARG A 132 -4.61 7.27 -0.73
CA ARG A 132 -3.43 6.76 -1.45
C ARG A 132 -2.57 5.82 -0.60
N ILE A 133 -2.76 5.79 0.71
CA ILE A 133 -2.00 4.94 1.63
C ILE A 133 -2.90 4.04 2.45
N ALA A 134 -2.58 2.75 2.45
CA ALA A 134 -3.16 1.76 3.34
C ALA A 134 -2.15 1.37 4.43
N LEU A 135 -2.58 1.54 5.69
CA LEU A 135 -1.82 1.11 6.88
C LEU A 135 -2.57 0.02 7.67
N GLY A 136 -3.86 -0.15 7.39
CA GLY A 136 -4.74 -1.06 8.10
C GLY A 136 -4.81 -2.45 7.49
N LEU A 137 -5.72 -3.25 8.04
CA LEU A 137 -5.96 -4.62 7.64
C LEU A 137 -7.20 -4.72 6.76
N TYR A 138 -7.02 -5.17 5.52
CA TYR A 138 -8.14 -5.48 4.66
C TYR A 138 -8.98 -6.62 5.25
N GLY A 139 -10.30 -6.45 5.25
CA GLY A 139 -11.25 -7.47 5.73
C GLY A 139 -11.48 -7.49 7.24
N CYS A 140 -10.82 -6.61 8.01
CA CYS A 140 -11.15 -6.45 9.42
C CYS A 140 -12.49 -5.71 9.60
N PRO A 141 -13.29 -6.09 10.63
CA PRO A 141 -14.46 -5.32 11.01
C PRO A 141 -14.05 -3.94 11.55
N LEU A 142 -14.93 -2.97 11.37
CA LEU A 142 -14.76 -1.65 11.97
C LEU A 142 -14.84 -1.76 13.50
N THR A 143 -13.96 -1.04 14.17
CA THR A 143 -13.76 -1.03 15.61
C THR A 143 -14.62 0.01 16.32
N GLY A 144 -15.17 0.99 15.58
CA GLY A 144 -15.84 2.16 16.13
C GLY A 144 -14.89 3.30 16.52
N MET A 145 -13.58 3.08 16.45
CA MET A 145 -12.57 4.12 16.66
C MET A 145 -12.21 4.75 15.31
N GLU A 146 -12.61 6.00 15.07
CA GLU A 146 -12.45 6.69 13.78
C GLU A 146 -11.00 6.65 13.26
N ASN A 147 -10.02 6.84 14.15
CA ASN A 147 -8.61 6.85 13.80
C ASN A 147 -8.11 5.49 13.29
N VAL A 148 -8.65 4.38 13.79
CA VAL A 148 -8.30 3.01 13.34
C VAL A 148 -9.12 2.63 12.11
N ASP A 149 -10.42 2.90 12.14
CA ASP A 149 -11.38 2.55 11.10
C ASP A 149 -11.04 3.21 9.76
N HIS A 150 -10.51 4.44 9.80
CA HIS A 150 -10.00 5.10 8.61
C HIS A 150 -8.95 4.25 7.87
N TRP A 151 -7.99 3.67 8.59
CA TRP A 151 -6.91 2.90 7.97
C TRP A 151 -7.39 1.53 7.49
N ILE A 152 -8.37 0.92 8.17
CA ILE A 152 -9.05 -0.31 7.69
C ILE A 152 -9.79 -0.03 6.37
N GLN A 153 -10.51 1.10 6.29
CA GLN A 153 -11.21 1.51 5.08
C GLN A 153 -10.23 1.81 3.94
N ASN A 154 -9.11 2.46 4.22
CA ASN A 154 -8.06 2.70 3.21
C ASN A 154 -7.47 1.40 2.67
N ALA A 155 -7.28 0.37 3.50
CA ALA A 155 -6.88 -0.96 3.01
C ALA A 155 -7.93 -1.56 2.06
N GLY A 156 -9.22 -1.38 2.36
CA GLY A 156 -10.32 -1.69 1.45
C GLY A 156 -10.25 -0.96 0.11
N ARG A 157 -10.07 0.36 0.16
CA ARG A 157 -9.92 1.20 -1.03
C ARG A 157 -8.71 0.81 -1.86
N PHE A 158 -7.55 0.53 -1.24
CA PHE A 158 -6.38 0.05 -1.96
C PHE A 158 -6.70 -1.22 -2.75
N ARG A 159 -7.37 -2.21 -2.14
CA ARG A 159 -7.74 -3.46 -2.83
C ARG A 159 -8.70 -3.21 -3.99
N GLN A 160 -9.61 -2.26 -3.84
CA GLN A 160 -10.52 -1.86 -4.91
C GLN A 160 -9.78 -1.17 -6.06
N GLU A 161 -8.97 -0.16 -5.77
CA GLU A 161 -8.25 0.62 -6.79
C GLU A 161 -7.20 -0.23 -7.51
N ALA A 162 -6.36 -0.96 -6.75
CA ALA A 162 -5.28 -1.76 -7.30
C ALA A 162 -5.80 -2.99 -8.07
N TYR A 163 -6.67 -3.80 -7.45
CA TYR A 163 -7.02 -5.12 -7.97
C TYR A 163 -8.46 -5.22 -8.50
N GLY A 164 -9.25 -4.16 -8.44
CA GLY A 164 -10.66 -4.19 -8.85
C GLY A 164 -11.57 -4.98 -7.91
N HIS A 165 -11.16 -5.24 -6.65
CA HIS A 165 -12.03 -5.90 -5.68
C HIS A 165 -13.18 -4.98 -5.26
N ASP A 166 -14.42 -5.47 -5.35
CA ASP A 166 -15.60 -4.68 -4.97
C ASP A 166 -15.72 -4.56 -3.43
N TYR A 167 -15.10 -3.53 -2.84
CA TYR A 167 -15.14 -3.26 -1.40
C TYR A 167 -16.47 -2.64 -0.95
N ALA A 168 -17.16 -1.92 -1.85
CA ALA A 168 -18.33 -1.09 -1.51
C ALA A 168 -19.57 -1.90 -1.08
N GLN A 169 -19.64 -3.20 -1.37
CA GLN A 169 -20.83 -3.99 -1.07
C GLN A 169 -20.87 -4.59 0.34
N LYS A 170 -19.74 -4.79 1.02
CA LYS A 170 -19.71 -5.52 2.31
C LYS A 170 -19.88 -4.65 3.56
N PHE A 171 -19.70 -3.33 3.46
CA PHE A 171 -19.82 -2.41 4.60
C PHE A 171 -20.89 -1.33 4.42
N LYS A 172 -21.92 -1.57 3.59
CA LYS A 172 -23.23 -0.95 3.79
C LYS A 172 -23.84 -1.48 5.10
N ILE A 173 -23.20 -1.17 6.23
CA ILE A 173 -23.84 -1.19 7.53
C ILE A 173 -24.97 -0.18 7.39
N LYS A 174 -26.20 -0.64 7.63
CA LYS A 174 -27.43 0.15 7.61
C LYS A 174 -27.20 1.52 8.27
N ALA A 175 -26.95 2.55 7.47
CA ALA A 175 -27.49 3.87 7.73
C ALA A 175 -28.96 3.82 7.29
N LEU A 176 -29.76 3.03 8.00
CA LEU A 176 -31.21 2.98 7.88
C LEU A 176 -31.76 2.90 9.30
N ASP A 177 -32.50 3.95 9.63
CA ASP A 177 -33.56 4.04 10.63
C ASP A 177 -33.14 4.27 12.09
N LYS A 178 -32.64 5.48 12.35
CA LYS A 178 -33.16 6.27 13.48
C LYS A 178 -34.03 7.39 12.90
N ALA A 179 -35.27 7.03 12.59
CA ALA A 179 -36.41 7.93 12.63
C ALA A 179 -36.91 8.01 14.07
#